data_AF-A0A267EUT4-F1
#
_entry.id   AF-A0A267EUT4-F1
#
_cell.length_a   1.000
_cell.length_b   1.000
_cell.length_c   1.000
_cell.angle_alpha   90.00
_cell.angle_beta   90.00
_cell.angle_gamma   90.00
#
_symmetry.space_group_name_H-M   'P 1'
#
loop_
_entity.id
_entity.type
_entity.pdbx_description
1 polymer ?
#
loop_
_entity_poly.entity_id
_entity_poly.type
_entity_poly.pdbx_seq_one_letter_code
_entity_poly.pdbx_strand_id
1 'polypeptide(L)'
;KRHKFLRRLKNQSISLLFQYAYDRMTTAKFGDLYDLKEEIGRGAFSIVRRCVQKTTGLEFAAKIINTRRLSTRDMQKLEREARICRLLKHPNIVRLHDSIQDEGFHYLVFDLVTGGELFEDIVAREFYSEADASNCMQQILESVNYCHQHSIVHRDLKPENLLLASKTKGAVVKLADFGLAIELQPDQSSAWFGFAGTPGYLSPEVLRKDAYGKPVDVWACGVILYILLVGYPPFWDEDQSRLYAQIKAGAFDYHRQSGTR
;
A
#
# COMPACT_ATOMS: atom_id res chain seq x y z
N LYS A 1 -8.66 17.32 32.93
CA LYS A 1 -7.60 16.36 33.36
C LYS A 1 -8.10 14.91 33.43
N ARG A 2 -9.24 14.61 34.08
CA ARG A 2 -9.84 13.26 34.20
C ARG A 2 -10.21 12.58 32.85
N HIS A 3 -10.68 13.36 31.87
CA HIS A 3 -10.99 12.85 30.51
C HIS A 3 -9.75 12.43 29.68
N LYS A 4 -8.62 13.15 29.81
CA LYS A 4 -7.35 12.76 29.17
C LYS A 4 -6.77 11.48 29.78
N PHE A 5 -6.92 11.28 31.09
CA PHE A 5 -6.48 10.08 31.80
C PHE A 5 -7.30 8.84 31.41
N LEU A 6 -8.63 8.95 31.35
CA LEU A 6 -9.51 7.86 30.91
C LEU A 6 -9.30 7.46 29.43
N ARG A 7 -8.98 8.43 28.54
CA ARG A 7 -8.58 8.13 27.15
C ARG A 7 -7.23 7.42 27.06
N ARG A 8 -6.25 7.82 27.87
CA ARG A 8 -4.93 7.18 27.94
C ARG A 8 -5.03 5.73 28.42
N LEU A 9 -5.89 5.47 29.40
CA LEU A 9 -6.23 4.13 29.87
C LEU A 9 -6.92 3.29 28.80
N LYS A 10 -7.92 3.83 28.06
CA LYS A 10 -8.56 3.12 26.94
C LYS A 10 -7.57 2.76 25.82
N ASN A 11 -6.67 3.67 25.44
CA ASN A 11 -5.65 3.39 24.42
C ASN A 11 -4.61 2.37 24.89
N GLN A 12 -4.20 2.41 26.17
CA GLN A 12 -3.38 1.35 26.75
C GLN A 12 -4.12 0.01 26.74
N SER A 13 -5.41 -0.03 27.09
CA SER A 13 -6.20 -1.27 27.06
C SER A 13 -6.39 -1.83 25.65
N ILE A 14 -6.55 -1.00 24.62
CA ILE A 14 -6.62 -1.45 23.22
C ILE A 14 -5.25 -1.96 22.77
N SER A 15 -4.16 -1.25 23.08
CA SER A 15 -2.80 -1.74 22.81
C SER A 15 -2.51 -3.05 23.52
N LEU A 16 -2.96 -3.22 24.76
CA LEU A 16 -2.83 -4.46 25.53
C LEU A 16 -3.71 -5.56 24.95
N LEU A 17 -4.93 -5.28 24.48
CA LEU A 17 -5.78 -6.27 23.78
C LEU A 17 -5.20 -6.66 22.41
N PHE A 18 -4.56 -5.72 21.71
CA PHE A 18 -3.80 -6.02 20.50
C PHE A 18 -2.56 -6.86 20.81
N GLN A 19 -1.82 -6.55 21.88
CA GLN A 19 -0.70 -7.35 22.37
C GLN A 19 -1.17 -8.74 22.81
N TYR A 20 -2.32 -8.84 23.50
CA TYR A 20 -2.91 -10.12 23.92
C TYR A 20 -3.43 -10.94 22.73
N ALA A 21 -3.92 -10.28 21.68
CA ALA A 21 -4.29 -10.91 20.42
C ALA A 21 -3.08 -11.20 19.51
N TYR A 22 -1.93 -10.56 19.76
CA TYR A 22 -0.63 -10.83 19.15
C TYR A 22 0.04 -12.03 19.84
N ASP A 23 -0.03 -12.10 21.17
CA ASP A 23 0.43 -13.24 21.98
C ASP A 23 -0.47 -14.47 21.81
N ARG A 24 -1.71 -14.29 21.33
CA ARG A 24 -2.57 -15.38 20.82
C ARG A 24 -2.31 -15.73 19.35
N MET A 25 -1.20 -15.30 18.75
CA MET A 25 -0.68 -15.97 17.56
C MET A 25 -0.52 -17.43 17.92
N THR A 26 -1.36 -18.25 17.30
CA THR A 26 -1.36 -19.70 17.41
C THR A 26 0.08 -20.20 17.25
N THR A 27 0.51 -21.09 18.14
CA THR A 27 1.73 -21.92 18.01
C THR A 27 1.79 -22.75 16.72
N ALA A 28 0.79 -22.61 15.84
CA ALA A 28 0.70 -23.28 14.57
C ALA A 28 1.80 -22.79 13.63
N LYS A 29 2.56 -23.73 13.10
CA LYS A 29 3.56 -23.45 12.06
C LYS A 29 2.85 -23.14 10.76
N PHE A 30 3.47 -22.34 9.90
CA PHE A 30 2.90 -22.03 8.59
C PHE A 30 2.63 -23.31 7.79
N GLY A 31 3.61 -24.24 7.83
CA GLY A 31 3.54 -25.52 7.12
C GLY A 31 2.44 -26.46 7.60
N ASP A 32 1.86 -26.25 8.80
CA ASP A 32 0.73 -27.04 9.28
C ASP A 32 -0.60 -26.56 8.67
N LEU A 33 -0.66 -25.31 8.23
CA LEU A 33 -1.87 -24.63 7.78
C LEU A 33 -1.93 -24.44 6.26
N TYR A 34 -0.79 -24.25 5.61
CA TYR A 34 -0.70 -23.90 4.20
C TYR A 34 0.37 -24.70 3.45
N ASP A 35 0.10 -24.97 2.16
CA ASP A 35 1.09 -25.50 1.22
C ASP A 35 1.66 -24.38 0.35
N LEU A 36 2.97 -24.15 0.40
CA LEU A 36 3.65 -23.19 -0.50
C LEU A 36 3.72 -23.74 -1.92
N LYS A 37 3.52 -22.85 -2.90
CA LYS A 37 3.57 -23.13 -4.34
C LYS A 37 4.59 -22.22 -5.01
N GLU A 38 4.47 -21.87 -6.28
CA GLU A 38 5.45 -21.07 -7.00
C GLU A 38 5.65 -19.64 -6.43
N GLU A 39 6.79 -19.04 -6.75
CA GLU A 39 7.06 -17.62 -6.50
C GLU A 39 6.31 -16.75 -7.50
N ILE A 40 5.66 -15.70 -6.98
CA ILE A 40 4.87 -14.74 -7.76
C ILE A 40 5.40 -13.31 -7.64
N GLY A 41 6.37 -13.06 -6.76
CA GLY A 41 7.00 -11.76 -6.62
C GLY A 41 8.16 -11.78 -5.62
N ARG A 42 9.00 -10.74 -5.68
CA ARG A 42 10.18 -10.61 -4.82
C ARG A 42 10.42 -9.15 -4.44
N GLY A 43 10.63 -8.92 -3.16
CA GLY A 43 11.04 -7.63 -2.60
C GLY A 43 12.45 -7.69 -2.02
N ALA A 44 12.90 -6.60 -1.40
CA ALA A 44 14.26 -6.48 -0.86
C ALA A 44 14.59 -7.53 0.22
N PHE A 45 13.62 -7.83 1.11
CA PHE A 45 13.80 -8.77 2.23
C PHE A 45 12.69 -9.84 2.29
N SER A 46 11.87 -9.91 1.24
CA SER A 46 10.70 -10.78 1.19
C SER A 46 10.59 -11.47 -0.16
N ILE A 47 10.00 -12.66 -0.14
CA ILE A 47 9.54 -13.34 -1.36
C ILE A 47 8.03 -13.53 -1.20
N VAL A 48 7.28 -13.32 -2.27
CA VAL A 48 5.85 -13.59 -2.32
C VAL A 48 5.65 -14.89 -3.09
N ARG A 49 4.99 -15.87 -2.46
CA ARG A 49 4.65 -17.15 -3.10
C ARG A 49 3.15 -17.36 -3.05
N ARG A 50 2.58 -18.01 -4.07
CA ARG A 50 1.22 -18.55 -3.94
C ARG A 50 1.22 -19.62 -2.85
N CYS A 51 0.17 -19.69 -2.06
CA CYS A 51 -0.05 -20.78 -1.10
C CYS A 51 -1.51 -21.23 -1.09
N VAL A 52 -1.75 -22.45 -0.61
CA VAL A 52 -3.09 -23.05 -0.53
C VAL A 52 -3.36 -23.43 0.92
N GLN A 53 -4.47 -22.99 1.50
CA GLN A 53 -4.88 -23.36 2.85
C GLN A 53 -5.35 -24.81 2.86
N LYS A 54 -4.75 -25.64 3.72
CA LYS A 54 -4.95 -27.10 3.73
C LYS A 54 -6.39 -27.53 4.05
N THR A 55 -7.06 -26.79 4.92
CA THR A 55 -8.40 -27.15 5.40
C THR A 55 -9.51 -26.79 4.40
N THR A 56 -9.34 -25.71 3.64
CA THR A 56 -10.38 -25.16 2.76
C THR A 56 -10.07 -25.33 1.27
N GLY A 57 -8.80 -25.55 0.91
CA GLY A 57 -8.34 -25.53 -0.47
C GLY A 57 -8.27 -24.13 -1.10
N LEU A 58 -8.54 -23.06 -0.34
CA LEU A 58 -8.50 -21.68 -0.85
C LEU A 58 -7.06 -21.23 -1.09
N GLU A 59 -6.86 -20.44 -2.15
CA GLU A 59 -5.56 -19.93 -2.57
C GLU A 59 -5.31 -18.50 -2.09
N PHE A 60 -4.05 -18.22 -1.74
CA PHE A 60 -3.59 -16.96 -1.18
C PHE A 60 -2.19 -16.59 -1.68
N ALA A 61 -1.75 -15.37 -1.37
CA ALA A 61 -0.38 -14.92 -1.55
C ALA A 61 0.32 -14.80 -0.19
N ALA A 62 1.36 -15.59 0.06
CA ALA A 62 2.18 -15.50 1.26
C ALA A 62 3.41 -14.61 1.00
N LYS A 63 3.45 -13.44 1.62
CA LYS A 63 4.68 -12.62 1.72
C LYS A 63 5.52 -13.18 2.86
N ILE A 64 6.64 -13.80 2.50
CA ILE A 64 7.57 -14.49 3.40
C ILE A 64 8.76 -13.58 3.67
N ILE A 65 8.91 -13.13 4.91
CA ILE A 65 9.99 -12.23 5.34
C ILE A 65 10.97 -13.00 6.22
N ASN A 66 12.26 -12.94 5.90
CA ASN A 66 13.31 -13.55 6.74
C ASN A 66 13.64 -12.62 7.91
N THR A 67 13.10 -12.93 9.09
CA THR A 67 13.25 -12.06 10.28
C THR A 67 14.63 -12.11 10.90
N ARG A 68 15.42 -13.17 10.65
CA ARG A 68 16.81 -13.28 11.14
C ARG A 68 17.75 -12.26 10.52
N ARG A 69 17.38 -11.70 9.36
CA ARG A 69 18.17 -10.69 8.63
C ARG A 69 17.70 -9.25 8.89
N LEU A 70 16.66 -9.05 9.70
CA LEU A 70 16.10 -7.74 9.94
C LEU A 70 16.81 -7.03 11.09
N SER A 71 17.05 -5.73 10.90
CA SER A 71 17.41 -4.85 12.01
C SER A 71 16.20 -4.64 12.94
N THR A 72 16.44 -4.17 14.17
CA THR A 72 15.35 -3.77 15.10
C THR A 72 14.38 -2.77 14.46
N ARG A 73 14.90 -1.87 13.64
CA ARG A 73 14.09 -0.86 12.93
C ARG A 73 13.20 -1.50 11.87
N ASP A 74 13.70 -2.49 11.13
CA ASP A 74 12.91 -3.16 10.09
C ASP A 74 11.89 -4.12 10.70
N MET A 75 12.18 -4.72 11.86
CA MET A 75 11.19 -5.47 12.64
C MET A 75 10.00 -4.58 13.05
N GLN A 76 10.27 -3.36 13.54
CA GLN A 76 9.20 -2.40 13.88
C GLN A 76 8.37 -1.97 12.66
N LYS A 77 8.98 -1.89 11.47
CA LYS A 77 8.24 -1.63 10.23
C LYS A 77 7.33 -2.81 9.88
N LEU A 78 7.83 -4.03 9.97
CA LEU A 78 7.07 -5.25 9.72
C LEU A 78 5.87 -5.37 10.68
N GLU A 79 6.07 -5.17 11.98
CA GLU A 79 4.99 -5.17 12.97
C GLU A 79 3.94 -4.09 12.68
N ARG A 80 4.37 -2.91 12.22
CA ARG A 80 3.46 -1.85 11.80
C ARG A 80 2.68 -2.24 10.55
N GLU A 81 3.34 -2.78 9.53
CA GLU A 81 2.69 -3.25 8.30
C GLU A 81 1.62 -4.30 8.62
N ALA A 82 1.96 -5.33 9.41
CA ALA A 82 1.01 -6.37 9.80
C ALA A 82 -0.20 -5.80 10.58
N ARG A 83 0.04 -4.85 11.51
CA ARG A 83 -1.03 -4.19 12.27
C ARG A 83 -1.95 -3.36 11.37
N ILE A 84 -1.38 -2.54 10.48
CA ILE A 84 -2.12 -1.71 9.52
C ILE A 84 -2.96 -2.60 8.61
N CYS A 85 -2.36 -3.60 7.98
CA CYS A 85 -3.07 -4.52 7.07
C CYS A 85 -4.18 -5.30 7.78
N ARG A 86 -4.02 -5.64 9.07
CA ARG A 86 -5.08 -6.31 9.84
C ARG A 86 -6.28 -5.41 10.14
N LEU A 87 -6.05 -4.09 10.27
CA LEU A 87 -7.12 -3.11 10.48
C LEU A 87 -7.92 -2.85 9.20
N LEU A 88 -7.24 -2.84 8.05
CA LEU A 88 -7.84 -2.45 6.78
C LEU A 88 -8.64 -3.58 6.14
N LYS A 89 -9.97 -3.40 6.05
CA LYS A 89 -10.90 -4.36 5.44
C LYS A 89 -11.81 -3.64 4.45
N HIS A 90 -11.36 -3.55 3.21
CA HIS A 90 -12.06 -2.85 2.13
C HIS A 90 -11.96 -3.65 0.83
N PRO A 91 -13.00 -3.68 -0.04
CA PRO A 91 -12.95 -4.41 -1.32
C PRO A 91 -11.77 -4.00 -2.21
N ASN A 92 -11.44 -2.70 -2.24
CA ASN A 92 -10.34 -2.12 -3.02
C ASN A 92 -8.99 -2.11 -2.28
N ILE A 93 -8.81 -2.91 -1.23
CA ILE A 93 -7.52 -3.11 -0.55
C ILE A 93 -7.21 -4.61 -0.56
N VAL A 94 -5.94 -4.97 -0.80
CA VAL A 94 -5.48 -6.36 -0.68
C VAL A 94 -5.56 -6.77 0.79
N ARG A 95 -6.45 -7.71 1.10
CA ARG A 95 -6.76 -8.09 2.48
C ARG A 95 -5.68 -9.00 3.05
N LEU A 96 -5.26 -8.73 4.29
CA LEU A 96 -4.51 -9.67 5.11
C LEU A 96 -5.47 -10.64 5.81
N HIS A 97 -5.30 -11.93 5.55
CA HIS A 97 -6.05 -13.02 6.18
C HIS A 97 -5.36 -13.55 7.42
N ASP A 98 -4.03 -13.68 7.37
CA ASP A 98 -3.26 -14.29 8.45
C ASP A 98 -1.88 -13.67 8.60
N SER A 99 -1.33 -13.75 9.81
CA SER A 99 0.01 -13.29 10.17
C SER A 99 0.62 -14.33 11.09
N ILE A 100 1.64 -15.04 10.60
CA ILE A 100 2.22 -16.21 11.28
C ILE A 100 3.73 -16.00 11.42
N GLN A 101 4.25 -16.15 12.63
CA GLN A 101 5.69 -16.12 12.89
C GLN A 101 6.17 -17.56 13.12
N ASP A 102 7.15 -18.01 12.34
CA ASP A 102 7.60 -19.40 12.35
C ASP A 102 9.09 -19.49 11.99
N GLU A 103 9.87 -20.12 12.88
CA GLU A 103 11.30 -20.46 12.71
C GLU A 103 12.21 -19.37 12.09
N GLY A 104 12.05 -18.10 12.48
CA GLY A 104 12.87 -17.00 11.95
C GLY A 104 12.40 -16.46 10.59
N PHE A 105 11.15 -16.76 10.24
CA PHE A 105 10.40 -16.15 9.18
C PHE A 105 9.09 -15.56 9.72
N HIS A 106 8.55 -14.58 9.01
CA HIS A 106 7.21 -14.05 9.21
C HIS A 106 6.45 -14.17 7.91
N TYR A 107 5.26 -14.77 7.97
CA TYR A 107 4.37 -15.00 6.84
C TYR A 107 3.17 -14.07 6.99
N LEU A 108 2.97 -13.19 6.02
CA LEU A 108 1.76 -12.40 5.88
C LEU A 108 0.95 -12.98 4.71
N VAL A 109 -0.23 -13.52 5.01
CA VAL A 109 -1.09 -14.22 4.05
C VAL A 109 -2.15 -13.27 3.54
N PHE A 110 -2.08 -12.91 2.27
CA PHE A 110 -2.94 -11.93 1.60
C PHE A 110 -3.89 -12.57 0.58
N ASP A 111 -4.90 -11.82 0.14
CA ASP A 111 -5.64 -12.13 -1.10
C ASP A 111 -4.67 -12.51 -2.22
N LEU A 112 -4.94 -13.61 -2.93
CA LEU A 112 -4.25 -13.87 -4.19
C LEU A 112 -4.86 -12.99 -5.28
N VAL A 113 -4.05 -12.08 -5.80
CA VAL A 113 -4.44 -11.15 -6.88
C VAL A 113 -3.82 -11.63 -8.19
N THR A 114 -4.64 -11.84 -9.23
CA THR A 114 -4.21 -12.54 -10.47
C THR A 114 -4.34 -11.71 -11.74
N GLY A 115 -4.90 -10.50 -11.65
CA GLY A 115 -5.08 -9.60 -12.79
C GLY A 115 -3.82 -8.84 -13.19
N GLY A 116 -2.75 -8.89 -12.39
CA GLY A 116 -1.54 -8.11 -12.62
C GLY A 116 -1.69 -6.65 -12.21
N GLU A 117 -0.80 -5.80 -12.70
CA GLU A 117 -0.81 -4.37 -12.44
C GLU A 117 -1.86 -3.67 -13.31
N LEU A 118 -2.56 -2.68 -12.75
CA LEU A 118 -3.58 -1.90 -13.45
C LEU A 118 -3.02 -1.27 -14.74
N PHE A 119 -1.79 -0.77 -14.71
CA PHE A 119 -1.19 -0.06 -15.83
C PHE A 119 -0.81 -0.99 -16.99
N GLU A 120 -0.39 -2.21 -16.71
CA GLU A 120 -0.13 -3.21 -17.76
C GLU A 120 -1.42 -3.56 -18.52
N ASP A 121 -2.54 -3.70 -17.80
CA ASP A 121 -3.86 -3.94 -18.40
C ASP A 121 -4.31 -2.75 -19.27
N ILE A 122 -4.08 -1.52 -18.82
CA ILE A 122 -4.42 -0.32 -19.60
C ILE A 122 -3.61 -0.25 -20.89
N VAL A 123 -2.29 -0.51 -20.83
CA VAL A 123 -1.41 -0.52 -22.01
C VAL A 123 -1.81 -1.60 -23.02
N ALA A 124 -2.37 -2.72 -22.55
CA ALA A 124 -2.80 -3.82 -23.41
C ALA A 124 -4.15 -3.59 -24.10
N ARG A 125 -4.92 -2.56 -23.72
CA ARG A 125 -6.25 -2.29 -24.30
C ARG A 125 -6.16 -1.51 -25.60
N GLU A 126 -6.91 -1.93 -26.60
CA GLU A 126 -7.08 -1.20 -27.87
C GLU A 126 -7.86 0.11 -27.68
N PHE A 127 -8.83 0.12 -26.75
CA PHE A 127 -9.65 1.28 -26.43
C PHE A 127 -9.65 1.52 -24.92
N TYR A 128 -9.33 2.75 -24.52
CA TYR A 128 -9.36 3.22 -23.14
C TYR A 128 -9.87 4.66 -23.11
N SER A 129 -10.87 4.93 -22.27
CA SER A 129 -11.59 6.22 -22.23
C SER A 129 -11.43 6.94 -20.90
N GLU A 130 -11.78 8.23 -20.85
CA GLU A 130 -11.88 8.97 -19.59
C GLU A 130 -12.89 8.34 -18.61
N ALA A 131 -13.93 7.68 -19.13
CA ALA A 131 -14.88 6.94 -18.30
C ALA A 131 -14.22 5.74 -17.62
N ASP A 132 -13.33 5.01 -18.33
CA ASP A 132 -12.54 3.92 -17.75
C ASP A 132 -11.57 4.46 -16.69
N ALA A 133 -10.90 5.58 -16.98
CA ALA A 133 -10.01 6.25 -16.03
C ALA A 133 -10.74 6.72 -14.77
N SER A 134 -11.93 7.28 -14.93
CA SER A 134 -12.80 7.70 -13.84
C SER A 134 -13.19 6.52 -12.96
N ASN A 135 -13.61 5.40 -13.55
CA ASN A 135 -13.96 4.18 -12.82
C ASN A 135 -12.78 3.58 -12.05
N CYS A 136 -11.57 3.63 -12.63
CA CYS A 136 -10.35 3.20 -11.93
C CYS A 136 -10.04 4.14 -10.76
N MET A 137 -10.05 5.46 -11.00
CA MET A 137 -9.74 6.44 -9.96
C MET A 137 -10.76 6.48 -8.83
N GLN A 138 -12.04 6.22 -9.11
CA GLN A 138 -13.05 6.10 -8.07
C GLN A 138 -12.65 5.02 -7.05
N GLN A 139 -12.32 3.82 -7.52
CA GLN A 139 -11.91 2.70 -6.67
C GLN A 139 -10.61 2.98 -5.89
N ILE A 140 -9.65 3.65 -6.53
CA ILE A 140 -8.41 4.08 -5.88
C ILE A 140 -8.74 5.08 -4.76
N LEU A 141 -9.54 6.10 -5.04
CA LEU A 141 -9.95 7.11 -4.06
C LEU A 141 -10.77 6.52 -2.92
N GLU A 142 -11.62 5.51 -3.19
CA GLU A 142 -12.35 4.78 -2.14
C GLU A 142 -11.39 4.05 -1.20
N SER A 143 -10.37 3.37 -1.74
CA SER A 143 -9.33 2.72 -0.92
C SER A 143 -8.53 3.74 -0.08
N VAL A 144 -8.13 4.86 -0.67
CA VAL A 144 -7.36 5.92 0.01
C VAL A 144 -8.20 6.60 1.09
N ASN A 145 -9.45 6.92 0.78
CA ASN A 145 -10.38 7.49 1.76
C ASN A 145 -10.60 6.53 2.93
N TYR A 146 -10.76 5.22 2.66
CA TYR A 146 -10.89 4.22 3.73
C TYR A 146 -9.64 4.17 4.63
N CYS A 147 -8.43 4.21 4.05
CA CYS A 147 -7.17 4.35 4.81
C CYS A 147 -7.19 5.61 5.68
N HIS A 148 -7.56 6.75 5.10
CA HIS A 148 -7.57 8.03 5.78
C HIS A 148 -8.59 8.08 6.92
N GLN A 149 -9.76 7.47 6.77
CA GLN A 149 -10.75 7.33 7.85
C GLN A 149 -10.21 6.52 9.04
N HIS A 150 -9.28 5.60 8.79
CA HIS A 150 -8.56 4.83 9.81
C HIS A 150 -7.24 5.48 10.26
N SER A 151 -7.04 6.77 9.94
CA SER A 151 -5.82 7.51 10.25
C SER A 151 -4.55 6.89 9.67
N ILE A 152 -4.66 6.15 8.58
CA ILE A 152 -3.52 5.56 7.87
C ILE A 152 -3.18 6.43 6.66
N VAL A 153 -1.88 6.65 6.44
CA VAL A 153 -1.33 7.29 5.23
C VAL A 153 -0.47 6.26 4.52
N HIS A 154 -0.71 6.02 3.22
CA HIS A 154 -0.04 4.98 2.45
C HIS A 154 1.41 5.34 2.15
N ARG A 155 1.65 6.57 1.67
CA ARG A 155 2.95 7.17 1.32
C ARG A 155 3.68 6.57 0.11
N ASP A 156 3.18 5.50 -0.49
CA ASP A 156 3.79 4.89 -1.70
C ASP A 156 2.74 4.47 -2.72
N LEU A 157 1.78 5.35 -3.01
CA LEU A 157 0.81 5.15 -4.10
C LEU A 157 1.53 5.31 -5.44
N LYS A 158 1.46 4.28 -6.27
CA LYS A 158 2.08 4.18 -7.59
C LYS A 158 1.47 3.02 -8.39
N PRO A 159 1.63 2.98 -9.73
CA PRO A 159 1.17 1.90 -10.60
C PRO A 159 1.40 0.49 -10.06
N GLU A 160 2.61 0.21 -9.57
CA GLU A 160 3.05 -1.12 -9.13
C GLU A 160 2.27 -1.62 -7.89
N ASN A 161 1.67 -0.69 -7.13
CA ASN A 161 0.88 -0.98 -5.94
C ASN A 161 -0.64 -0.97 -6.22
N LEU A 162 -1.05 -0.85 -7.48
CA LEU A 162 -2.45 -0.88 -7.91
C LEU A 162 -2.69 -2.13 -8.76
N LEU A 163 -3.26 -3.15 -8.12
CA LEU A 163 -3.42 -4.47 -8.72
C LEU A 163 -4.87 -4.73 -9.14
N LEU A 164 -5.07 -5.56 -10.16
CA LEU A 164 -6.40 -6.02 -10.56
C LEU A 164 -6.72 -7.37 -9.93
N ALA A 165 -7.88 -7.49 -9.26
CA ALA A 165 -8.29 -8.73 -8.58
C ALA A 165 -8.19 -9.99 -9.46
N SER A 166 -8.49 -9.86 -10.76
CA SER A 166 -8.45 -10.93 -11.76
C SER A 166 -8.23 -10.34 -13.16
N LYS A 167 -8.06 -11.21 -14.17
CA LYS A 167 -7.94 -10.82 -15.59
C LYS A 167 -9.28 -10.52 -16.26
N THR A 168 -10.40 -10.58 -15.54
CA THR A 168 -11.71 -10.34 -16.14
C THR A 168 -11.88 -8.85 -16.44
N LYS A 169 -12.48 -8.51 -17.57
CA LYS A 169 -12.81 -7.11 -17.91
C LYS A 169 -13.63 -6.49 -16.78
N GLY A 170 -13.21 -5.31 -16.31
CA GLY A 170 -13.85 -4.63 -15.18
C GLY A 170 -13.52 -5.23 -13.81
N ALA A 171 -12.42 -5.97 -13.69
CA ALA A 171 -11.92 -6.44 -12.40
C ALA A 171 -11.71 -5.28 -11.41
N VAL A 172 -11.94 -5.59 -10.13
CA VAL A 172 -11.80 -4.64 -9.04
C VAL A 172 -10.33 -4.23 -8.88
N VAL A 173 -10.08 -2.93 -8.77
CA VAL A 173 -8.76 -2.36 -8.43
C VAL A 173 -8.53 -2.53 -6.94
N LYS A 174 -7.38 -3.07 -6.56
CA LYS A 174 -6.94 -3.30 -5.19
C LYS A 174 -5.61 -2.60 -4.91
N LEU A 175 -5.61 -1.73 -3.91
CA LEU A 175 -4.41 -1.13 -3.34
C LEU A 175 -3.62 -2.16 -2.53
N ALA A 176 -2.33 -2.29 -2.85
CA ALA A 176 -1.39 -3.22 -2.25
C ALA A 176 -0.20 -2.49 -1.59
N ASP A 177 0.61 -3.26 -0.86
CA ASP A 177 1.88 -2.87 -0.22
C ASP A 177 1.85 -1.68 0.77
N PHE A 178 1.54 -1.98 2.02
CA PHE A 178 1.55 -1.02 3.12
C PHE A 178 2.89 -0.96 3.86
N GLY A 179 3.99 -1.45 3.28
CA GLY A 179 5.30 -1.48 3.95
C GLY A 179 5.85 -0.10 4.36
N LEU A 180 5.43 0.96 3.64
CA LEU A 180 5.75 2.36 3.96
C LEU A 180 4.63 3.09 4.70
N ALA A 181 3.48 2.47 4.94
CA ALA A 181 2.35 3.12 5.58
C ALA A 181 2.63 3.50 7.03
N ILE A 182 1.93 4.53 7.50
CA ILE A 182 2.01 5.06 8.88
C ILE A 182 0.63 5.26 9.46
N GLU A 183 0.56 5.26 10.79
CA GLU A 183 -0.64 5.62 11.57
C GLU A 183 -0.44 7.02 12.15
N LEU A 184 -1.38 7.93 11.87
CA LEU A 184 -1.44 9.25 12.49
C LEU A 184 -2.06 9.13 13.88
N GLN A 185 -1.54 9.89 14.84
CA GLN A 185 -2.15 9.98 16.16
C GLN A 185 -3.49 10.74 16.10
N PRO A 186 -4.48 10.43 16.98
CA PRO A 186 -5.84 10.98 16.90
C PRO A 186 -5.95 12.52 16.90
N ASP A 187 -4.95 13.23 17.43
CA ASP A 187 -4.86 14.69 17.50
C ASP A 187 -3.76 15.28 16.61
N GLN A 188 -3.11 14.44 15.79
CA GLN A 188 -2.02 14.83 14.91
C GLN A 188 -2.46 14.75 13.45
N SER A 189 -2.67 15.90 12.81
CA SER A 189 -2.94 15.97 11.37
C SER A 189 -1.69 15.72 10.52
N SER A 190 -0.52 16.12 11.03
CA SER A 190 0.75 16.05 10.32
C SER A 190 1.94 15.97 11.26
N ALA A 191 3.03 15.35 10.78
CA ALA A 191 4.34 15.31 11.42
C ALA A 191 5.43 15.08 10.39
N TRP A 192 6.69 15.21 10.79
CA TRP A 192 7.79 14.70 9.99
C TRP A 192 7.94 13.19 10.20
N PHE A 193 7.48 12.40 9.23
CA PHE A 193 7.57 10.92 9.28
C PHE A 193 8.76 10.36 8.49
N GLY A 194 9.72 11.23 8.13
CA GLY A 194 10.88 10.89 7.33
C GLY A 194 10.61 10.93 5.82
N PHE A 195 11.69 10.82 5.06
CA PHE A 195 11.67 10.74 3.61
C PHE A 195 11.40 9.29 3.17
N ALA A 196 10.26 9.04 2.54
CA ALA A 196 9.86 7.73 2.04
C ALA A 196 8.84 7.88 0.89
N GLY A 197 8.85 6.94 -0.04
CA GLY A 197 8.00 6.93 -1.24
C GLY A 197 8.82 6.89 -2.53
N THR A 198 8.14 6.68 -3.65
CA THR A 198 8.77 6.56 -4.97
C THR A 198 8.93 7.94 -5.64
N PRO A 199 10.11 8.33 -6.15
CA PRO A 199 10.45 9.70 -6.56
C PRO A 199 9.41 10.48 -7.38
N GLY A 200 8.84 9.88 -8.44
CA GLY A 200 7.86 10.54 -9.32
C GLY A 200 6.48 10.80 -8.68
N TYR A 201 6.21 10.20 -7.52
CA TYR A 201 4.94 10.28 -6.80
C TYR A 201 5.05 11.03 -5.47
N LEU A 202 6.26 11.46 -5.09
CA LEU A 202 6.50 12.21 -3.86
C LEU A 202 5.82 13.58 -3.92
N SER A 203 5.18 13.97 -2.81
CA SER A 203 4.58 15.30 -2.71
C SER A 203 5.61 16.39 -2.36
N PRO A 204 5.32 17.66 -2.68
CA PRO A 204 6.23 18.78 -2.44
C PRO A 204 6.68 18.90 -0.98
N GLU A 205 5.75 18.73 -0.03
CA GLU A 205 6.03 18.81 1.41
C GLU A 205 7.00 17.72 1.90
N VAL A 206 6.95 16.51 1.33
CA VAL A 206 7.93 15.46 1.64
C VAL A 206 9.32 15.85 1.15
N LEU A 207 9.41 16.42 -0.06
CA LEU A 207 10.68 16.87 -0.65
C LEU A 207 11.27 18.09 0.07
N ARG A 208 10.43 18.99 0.58
CA ARG A 208 10.84 20.14 1.40
C ARG A 208 11.19 19.77 2.84
N LYS A 209 10.92 18.53 3.24
CA LYS A 209 11.07 18.03 4.62
C LYS A 209 10.13 18.70 5.62
N ASP A 210 8.97 19.13 5.15
CA ASP A 210 7.93 19.73 5.97
C ASP A 210 7.11 18.64 6.69
N ALA A 211 6.35 19.03 7.71
CA ALA A 211 5.38 18.13 8.31
C ALA A 211 4.27 17.78 7.31
N TYR A 212 3.98 16.49 7.16
CA TYR A 212 2.99 16.01 6.20
C TYR A 212 2.03 15.00 6.83
N GLY A 213 0.97 14.64 6.12
CA GLY A 213 -0.06 13.71 6.57
C GLY A 213 -0.82 13.13 5.39
N LYS A 214 -2.12 12.91 5.55
CA LYS A 214 -3.02 12.37 4.52
C LYS A 214 -2.91 12.99 3.11
N PRO A 215 -2.68 14.31 2.93
CA PRO A 215 -2.63 14.93 1.60
C PRO A 215 -1.54 14.38 0.67
N VAL A 216 -0.48 13.74 1.18
CA VAL A 216 0.56 13.15 0.33
C VAL A 216 0.01 12.06 -0.59
N ASP A 217 -0.99 11.31 -0.12
CA ASP A 217 -1.64 10.27 -0.91
C ASP A 217 -2.53 10.88 -2.00
N VAL A 218 -3.11 12.06 -1.74
CA VAL A 218 -3.92 12.80 -2.73
C VAL A 218 -3.04 13.36 -3.84
N TRP A 219 -1.84 13.85 -3.52
CA TRP A 219 -0.85 14.23 -4.53
C TRP A 219 -0.52 13.06 -5.45
N ALA A 220 -0.20 11.90 -4.88
CA ALA A 220 0.09 10.70 -5.66
C ALA A 220 -1.11 10.27 -6.52
N CYS A 221 -2.35 10.38 -6.02
CA CYS A 221 -3.56 10.14 -6.83
C CYS A 221 -3.66 11.10 -8.02
N GLY A 222 -3.25 12.36 -7.87
CA GLY A 222 -3.19 13.33 -8.98
C GLY A 222 -2.16 12.93 -10.04
N VAL A 223 -0.98 12.47 -9.63
CA VAL A 223 0.04 11.92 -10.54
C VAL A 223 -0.50 10.70 -11.28
N ILE A 224 -1.13 9.77 -10.57
CA ILE A 224 -1.74 8.57 -11.15
C ILE A 224 -2.84 8.94 -12.16
N LEU A 225 -3.78 9.82 -11.81
CA LEU A 225 -4.83 10.28 -12.70
C LEU A 225 -4.26 10.91 -13.98
N TYR A 226 -3.21 11.73 -13.87
CA TYR A 226 -2.55 12.31 -15.03
C TYR A 226 -2.05 11.19 -15.97
N ILE A 227 -1.32 10.19 -15.45
CA ILE A 227 -0.82 9.07 -16.27
C ILE A 227 -1.98 8.28 -16.87
N LEU A 228 -3.06 8.04 -16.14
CA LEU A 228 -4.23 7.33 -16.67
C LEU A 228 -4.84 8.07 -17.87
N LEU A 229 -4.77 9.40 -17.92
CA LEU A 229 -5.37 10.19 -19.00
C LEU A 229 -4.46 10.34 -20.23
N VAL A 230 -3.15 10.48 -20.04
CA VAL A 230 -2.23 10.81 -21.16
C VAL A 230 -1.09 9.81 -21.38
N GLY A 231 -0.95 8.81 -20.52
CA GLY A 231 0.02 7.72 -20.68
C GLY A 231 1.46 8.05 -20.27
N TYR A 232 1.75 9.28 -19.82
CA TYR A 232 3.07 9.69 -19.33
C TYR A 232 2.96 10.48 -18.01
N PRO A 233 4.00 10.51 -17.16
CA PRO A 233 3.93 11.20 -15.87
C PRO A 233 3.99 12.73 -16.01
N PRO A 234 3.32 13.48 -15.12
CA PRO A 234 3.35 14.95 -15.11
C PRO A 234 4.70 15.54 -14.70
N PHE A 235 5.52 14.77 -13.99
CA PHE A 235 6.87 15.16 -13.56
C PHE A 235 7.84 14.06 -13.99
N TRP A 236 8.86 14.43 -14.75
CA TRP A 236 9.89 13.50 -15.19
C TRP A 236 11.18 14.24 -15.52
N ASP A 237 12.29 13.69 -15.06
CA ASP A 237 13.64 14.07 -15.46
C ASP A 237 14.57 12.90 -15.13
N GLU A 238 15.58 12.67 -15.95
CA GLU A 238 16.64 11.68 -15.67
C GLU A 238 17.47 12.07 -14.44
N ASP A 239 17.61 13.37 -14.18
CA ASP A 239 18.26 13.89 -12.98
C ASP A 239 17.24 14.05 -11.85
N GLN A 240 17.43 13.26 -10.80
CA GLN A 240 16.55 13.25 -9.64
C GLN A 240 16.42 14.63 -8.96
N SER A 241 17.47 15.46 -8.98
CA SER A 241 17.43 16.81 -8.39
C SER A 241 16.55 17.75 -9.21
N ARG A 242 16.57 17.63 -10.54
CA ARG A 242 15.67 18.37 -11.43
C ARG A 242 14.23 17.88 -11.32
N LEU A 243 14.00 16.57 -11.25
CA LEU A 243 12.68 15.99 -10.96
C LEU A 243 12.10 16.57 -9.66
N TYR A 244 12.90 16.57 -8.58
CA TYR A 244 12.47 17.13 -7.30
C TYR A 244 12.22 18.65 -7.37
N ALA A 245 12.95 19.38 -8.20
CA ALA A 245 12.69 20.80 -8.43
C ALA A 245 11.35 21.03 -9.14
N GLN A 246 11.03 20.25 -10.17
CA GLN A 246 9.74 20.31 -10.88
C GLN A 246 8.57 20.04 -9.92
N ILE A 247 8.66 18.95 -9.14
CA ILE A 247 7.63 18.58 -8.15
C ILE A 247 7.45 19.70 -7.12
N LYS A 248 8.53 20.21 -6.53
CA LYS A 248 8.47 21.31 -5.54
C LYS A 248 7.88 22.59 -6.11
N ALA A 249 8.05 22.85 -7.41
CA ALA A 249 7.47 24.00 -8.08
C ALA A 249 6.01 23.77 -8.52
N GLY A 250 5.53 22.52 -8.53
CA GLY A 250 4.28 22.17 -9.19
C GLY A 250 4.35 22.41 -10.70
N ALA A 251 5.53 22.27 -11.29
CA ALA A 251 5.76 22.55 -12.70
C ALA A 251 5.36 21.34 -13.56
N PHE A 252 4.07 21.26 -13.87
CA PHE A 252 3.51 20.35 -14.87
C PHE A 252 2.63 21.16 -15.84
N ASP A 253 2.39 20.63 -17.03
CA ASP A 253 1.47 21.22 -17.99
C ASP A 253 0.62 20.15 -18.70
N TYR A 254 -0.31 20.61 -19.52
CA TYR A 254 -1.08 19.76 -20.42
C TYR A 254 -0.58 20.04 -21.83
N HIS A 255 0.47 19.34 -22.25
CA HIS A 255 0.94 19.45 -23.62
C HIS A 255 -0.20 19.12 -24.60
N ARG A 256 -0.48 20.03 -25.54
CA ARG A 256 -1.30 19.67 -26.69
C ARG A 256 -0.51 18.65 -27.50
N GLN A 257 -1.05 17.46 -27.71
CA GLN A 257 -0.57 16.60 -28.79
C GLN A 257 -0.74 17.39 -30.10
N SER A 258 0.37 17.83 -30.68
CA SER A 258 0.41 18.39 -32.02
C SER A 258 0.17 17.26 -33.01
N GLY A 259 -1.08 16.85 -33.19
CA GLY A 259 -1.46 15.87 -34.20
C GLY A 259 -2.66 15.01 -33.83
N THR A 260 -3.86 15.56 -34.03
CA THR A 260 -5.03 14.80 -34.50
C THR A 260 -6.07 15.80 -34.99
N ARG A 261 -6.10 15.98 -36.31
CA ARG A 261 -7.28 16.42 -37.06
C ARG A 261 -8.10 15.18 -37.40
#